data_AF-A0A967JXN4-F1
#
_entry.id   AF-A0A967JXN4-F1
#
_cell.length_a   1.000
_cell.length_b   1.000
_cell.length_c   1.000
_cell.angle_alpha   90.00
_cell.angle_beta   90.00
_cell.angle_gamma   90.00
#
_symmetry.space_group_name_H-M   'P 1'
#
loop_
_entity.id
_entity.type
_entity.pdbx_description
1 polymer ?
#
loop_
_entity_poly.entity_id
_entity_poly.type
_entity_poly.pdbx_seq_one_letter_code
_entity_poly.pdbx_strand_id
1 'polypeptide(L)'
;LRVTLKEARVGLLDGLAVAVTCGPGVYLWSGSPGPTAVIAAAMVISLVAAGVSGAPVPITLIRLGQDPAHSSSILLTTVTDVVGFFSFLGIATALAAFL
;
A
#
# COMPACT_ATOMS: atom_id res chain seq x y z
N LEU A 1 17.60 -8.22 -3.78
CA LEU A 1 17.55 -7.76 -2.37
C LEU A 1 17.89 -6.28 -2.20
N ARG A 2 19.06 -5.77 -2.61
CA ARG A 2 19.39 -4.33 -2.43
C ARG A 2 18.38 -3.38 -3.07
N VAL A 3 17.88 -3.71 -4.27
CA VAL A 3 16.83 -2.93 -4.96
C VAL A 3 15.51 -2.97 -4.20
N THR A 4 15.01 -4.15 -3.84
CA THR A 4 13.77 -4.31 -3.06
C THR A 4 13.79 -3.55 -1.74
N LEU A 5 14.94 -3.53 -1.06
CA LEU A 5 15.10 -2.82 0.21
C LEU A 5 15.14 -1.29 0.03
N LYS A 6 15.66 -0.82 -1.12
CA LYS A 6 15.60 0.58 -1.52
C LYS A 6 14.15 0.98 -1.82
N GLU A 7 13.44 0.20 -2.63
CA GLU A 7 12.03 0.46 -2.97
C GLU A 7 11.12 0.40 -1.74
N ALA A 8 11.36 -0.52 -0.80
CA ALA A 8 10.62 -0.56 0.46
C ALA A 8 10.81 0.72 1.30
N ARG A 9 12.03 1.29 1.32
CA ARG A 9 12.30 2.57 2.01
C ARG A 9 11.64 3.75 1.32
N VAL A 10 11.68 3.79 -0.01
CA VAL A 10 10.99 4.82 -0.80
C VAL A 10 9.49 4.74 -0.56
N GLY A 11 8.89 3.55 -0.68
CA GLY A 11 7.47 3.34 -0.41
C GLY A 11 7.05 3.66 1.03
N LEU A 12 7.93 3.46 2.01
CA LEU A 12 7.67 3.86 3.40
C LEU A 12 7.67 5.39 3.56
N LEU A 13 8.64 6.09 2.96
CA LEU A 13 8.70 7.55 2.99
C LEU A 13 7.51 8.18 2.25
N ASP A 14 7.18 7.66 1.07
CA ASP A 14 6.01 8.10 0.31
C ASP A 14 4.71 7.79 1.05
N GLY A 15 4.61 6.60 1.65
CA GLY A 15 3.49 6.21 2.50
C GLY A 15 3.28 7.18 3.66
N LEU A 16 4.36 7.55 4.36
CA LEU A 16 4.31 8.52 5.45
C LEU A 16 3.92 9.92 4.95
N ALA A 17 4.46 10.36 3.81
CA ALA A 17 4.10 11.65 3.22
C ALA A 17 2.61 11.70 2.85
N VAL A 18 2.09 10.62 2.26
CA VAL A 18 0.65 10.49 1.94
C VAL A 18 -0.19 10.43 3.21
N ALA A 19 0.22 9.68 4.23
CA ALA A 19 -0.51 9.61 5.50
C ALA A 19 -0.58 10.98 6.19
N VAL A 20 0.49 11.78 6.16
CA VAL A 20 0.52 13.13 6.74
C VAL A 20 -0.36 14.11 5.96
N THR A 21 -0.41 13.99 4.64
CA THR A 21 -1.19 14.91 3.79
C THR A 21 -2.67 14.53 3.72
N CYS A 22 -3.00 13.25 3.58
CA CYS A 22 -4.37 12.75 3.50
C CYS A 22 -5.02 12.53 4.87
N GLY A 23 -4.24 12.24 5.92
CA GLY A 23 -4.73 11.99 7.28
C GLY A 23 -5.64 13.10 7.82
N PRO A 24 -5.29 14.39 7.70
CA PRO A 24 -6.17 15.50 8.07
C PRO A 24 -7.49 15.48 7.31
N GLY A 25 -7.48 15.16 6.01
CA GLY A 25 -8.70 15.03 5.21
C GLY A 25 -9.61 13.90 5.71
N VAL A 26 -9.01 12.76 6.07
CA VAL A 26 -9.74 11.62 6.65
C VAL A 26 -10.29 11.96 8.03
N TYR A 27 -9.55 12.71 8.85
CA TYR A 27 -10.00 13.16 10.16
C TYR A 27 -11.19 14.11 10.07
N LEU A 28 -11.12 15.09 9.16
CA LEU A 28 -12.22 16.02 8.91
C LEU A 28 -13.48 15.33 8.39
N TRP A 29 -13.32 14.26 7.61
CA TRP A 29 -14.45 13.49 7.08
C TRP A 29 -15.05 12.52 8.10
N SER A 30 -14.21 11.76 8.80
CA SER A 30 -14.66 10.72 9.74
C SER A 30 -15.08 11.26 11.11
N GLY A 31 -14.64 12.47 11.46
CA GLY A 31 -14.90 13.10 12.75
C GLY A 31 -14.32 12.34 13.95
N SER A 32 -13.54 11.27 13.71
CA SER A 32 -13.07 10.36 14.74
C SER A 32 -11.60 9.96 14.49
N PRO A 33 -10.75 9.96 15.54
CA PRO A 33 -9.33 9.64 15.40
C PRO A 33 -9.10 8.15 15.09
N GLY A 34 -10.04 7.28 15.47
CA GLY A 34 -9.96 5.84 15.25
C GLY A 34 -9.83 5.45 13.77
N PRO A 35 -10.88 5.64 12.94
CA PRO A 35 -10.84 5.36 11.51
C PRO A 35 -9.71 6.11 10.79
N THR A 36 -9.39 7.31 11.23
CA THR A 36 -8.27 8.10 10.71
C THR A 36 -6.94 7.36 10.86
N ALA A 37 -6.65 6.83 12.05
CA ALA A 37 -5.42 6.07 12.31
C ALA A 37 -5.37 4.77 11.50
N VAL A 38 -6.51 4.07 11.38
CA VAL A 38 -6.62 2.85 10.58
C VAL A 38 -6.32 3.12 9.11
N ILE A 39 -6.94 4.14 8.52
CA ILE A 39 -6.76 4.50 7.11
C ILE A 39 -5.33 4.97 6.85
N ALA A 40 -4.78 5.82 7.73
CA ALA A 40 -3.40 6.30 7.61
C ALA A 40 -2.39 5.15 7.65
N ALA A 41 -2.54 4.21 8.58
CA ALA A 41 -1.68 3.03 8.67
C ALA A 41 -1.82 2.12 7.44
N ALA A 42 -3.06 1.89 6.98
CA ALA A 42 -3.32 1.07 5.80
C ALA A 42 -2.72 1.69 4.53
N MET A 43 -2.77 3.03 4.38
CA MET A 43 -2.13 3.74 3.27
C MET A 43 -0.62 3.54 3.26
N VAL A 44 0.05 3.65 4.41
CA VAL A 44 1.50 3.42 4.52
C VAL A 44 1.85 1.99 4.08
N ILE A 45 1.12 0.99 4.56
CA ILE A 45 1.37 -0.41 4.21
C ILE A 45 1.13 -0.64 2.71
N SER A 46 0.07 -0.06 2.15
CA SER A 46 -0.24 -0.17 0.72
C SER A 46 0.88 0.41 -0.15
N LEU A 47 1.44 1.58 0.20
CA LEU A 47 2.54 2.18 -0.56
C LEU A 47 3.86 1.42 -0.40
N VAL A 48 4.14 0.86 0.78
CA VAL A 48 5.28 -0.04 0.97
C VAL A 48 5.13 -1.28 0.10
N ALA A 49 3.94 -1.88 0.08
CA ALA A 49 3.66 -3.05 -0.74
C ALA A 49 3.78 -2.73 -2.24
N ALA A 50 3.27 -1.58 -2.69
CA ALA A 50 3.41 -1.09 -4.05
C ALA A 50 4.88 -1.01 -4.47
N GLY A 51 5.73 -0.37 -3.65
CA GLY A 51 7.18 -0.27 -3.91
C GLY A 51 7.87 -1.63 -3.94
N VAL A 52 7.52 -2.52 -3.00
CA VAL A 52 8.07 -3.89 -2.97
C VAL A 52 7.64 -4.70 -4.19
N SER A 53 6.41 -4.53 -4.68
CA SER A 53 5.88 -5.25 -5.86
C SER A 53 6.31 -4.65 -7.20
N GLY A 54 6.66 -3.36 -7.25
CA GLY A 54 6.94 -2.63 -8.49
C GLY A 54 8.10 -3.20 -9.32
N ALA A 55 9.15 -3.69 -8.66
CA ALA A 55 10.28 -4.36 -9.33
C ALA A 55 10.04 -5.85 -9.65
N PRO A 56 9.57 -6.70 -8.71
CA PRO A 56 9.41 -8.13 -8.98
C PRO A 56 8.27 -8.47 -9.95
N VAL A 57 7.19 -7.69 -10.04
CA VAL A 57 6.07 -7.94 -10.98
C VAL A 57 6.54 -7.96 -12.45
N PRO A 58 7.21 -6.93 -12.99
CA PRO A 58 7.70 -6.99 -14.37
C PRO A 58 8.79 -8.05 -14.57
N ILE A 59 9.68 -8.26 -13.59
CA ILE A 59 10.74 -9.28 -13.69
C ILE A 59 10.16 -10.70 -13.77
N THR A 60 9.11 -10.98 -13.01
CA THR A 60 8.43 -12.28 -13.02
C THR A 60 7.66 -12.49 -14.32
N LEU A 61 6.97 -11.47 -14.84
CA LEU A 61 6.32 -11.52 -16.16
C LEU A 61 7.29 -11.84 -17.29
N ILE A 62 8.46 -11.17 -17.32
CA ILE A 62 9.50 -11.43 -18.33
C ILE A 62 9.99 -12.88 -18.25
N ARG A 63 10.15 -13.43 -17.04
CA ARG A 63 10.55 -14.84 -16.85
C ARG A 63 9.49 -15.84 -17.29
N LEU A 64 8.23 -15.45 -17.27
CA LEU A 64 7.10 -16.26 -17.76
C LEU A 64 6.85 -16.10 -19.26
N GLY A 65 7.69 -15.32 -19.97
CA GLY A 65 7.54 -15.06 -21.40
C GLY A 65 6.34 -14.17 -21.75
N GLN A 66 5.78 -13.47 -20.77
CA GLN A 66 4.65 -12.54 -20.96
C GLN A 66 5.16 -11.12 -21.18
N ASP A 67 4.41 -10.32 -21.93
CA ASP A 67 4.76 -8.91 -22.18
C ASP A 67 4.46 -8.05 -20.93
N PRO A 68 5.50 -7.51 -20.26
CA PRO A 68 5.32 -6.66 -19.10
C PRO A 68 4.63 -5.33 -19.43
N ALA A 69 4.68 -4.83 -20.66
CA ALA A 69 4.11 -3.53 -21.00
C ALA A 69 2.58 -3.50 -20.82
N HIS A 70 1.91 -4.59 -21.18
CA HIS A 70 0.44 -4.71 -21.05
C HIS A 70 0.01 -5.27 -19.68
N SER A 71 0.77 -6.21 -19.12
CA SER A 71 0.29 -7.00 -17.96
C SER A 71 0.80 -6.48 -16.62
N SER A 72 1.88 -5.69 -16.59
CA SER A 72 2.50 -5.27 -15.33
C SER A 72 1.64 -4.30 -14.52
N SER A 73 0.95 -3.37 -15.17
CA SER A 73 0.09 -2.39 -14.50
C SER A 73 -1.09 -3.09 -13.83
N ILE A 74 -1.77 -4.01 -14.52
CA ILE A 74 -2.91 -4.77 -14.00
C ILE A 74 -2.51 -5.63 -12.80
N LEU A 75 -1.38 -6.36 -12.91
CA LEU A 75 -0.87 -7.16 -11.79
C LEU A 75 -0.40 -6.31 -10.62
N LEU A 76 0.21 -5.15 -10.89
CA LEU A 76 0.63 -4.24 -9.84
C LEU A 76 -0.61 -3.71 -9.09
N THR A 77 -1.64 -3.26 -9.82
CA THR A 77 -2.86 -2.74 -9.21
C THR A 77 -3.61 -3.82 -8.42
N THR A 78 -3.64 -5.07 -8.89
CA THR A 78 -4.31 -6.15 -8.14
C THR A 78 -3.58 -6.46 -6.83
N VAL A 79 -2.25 -6.46 -6.84
CA VAL A 79 -1.46 -6.64 -5.62
C VAL A 79 -1.72 -5.49 -4.66
N THR A 80 -1.71 -4.24 -5.12
CA THR A 80 -1.97 -3.09 -4.26
C THR A 80 -3.40 -3.03 -3.76
N ASP A 81 -4.38 -3.48 -4.54
CA ASP A 81 -5.79 -3.56 -4.11
C ASP A 81 -5.95 -4.61 -3.01
N VAL A 82 -5.44 -5.83 -3.22
CA VAL A 82 -5.53 -6.91 -2.22
C VAL A 82 -4.82 -6.50 -0.94
N VAL A 83 -3.60 -5.97 -1.02
CA VAL A 83 -2.85 -5.56 0.16
C VAL A 83 -3.49 -4.34 0.83
N GLY A 84 -3.98 -3.37 0.07
CA GLY A 84 -4.65 -2.18 0.59
C GLY A 84 -5.91 -2.54 1.36
N PHE A 85 -6.82 -3.31 0.76
CA PHE A 85 -8.04 -3.78 1.41
C PHE A 85 -7.75 -4.68 2.61
N PHE A 86 -6.83 -5.63 2.47
CA PHE A 86 -6.48 -6.54 3.56
C PHE A 86 -5.85 -5.81 4.74
N SER A 87 -4.99 -4.83 4.48
CA SER A 87 -4.38 -4.00 5.53
C SER A 87 -5.42 -3.14 6.24
N PHE A 88 -6.31 -2.50 5.49
CA PHE A 88 -7.39 -1.69 6.06
C PHE A 88 -8.33 -2.53 6.93
N LEU A 89 -8.88 -3.62 6.38
CA LEU A 89 -9.81 -4.50 7.11
C LEU A 89 -9.12 -5.21 8.27
N GLY A 90 -7.88 -5.67 8.08
CA GLY A 90 -7.10 -6.35 9.12
C GLY A 90 -6.83 -5.44 10.32
N ILE A 91 -6.38 -4.20 10.07
CA ILE A 91 -6.15 -3.21 11.14
C ILE A 91 -7.48 -2.80 11.79
N ALA A 92 -8.52 -2.53 10.99
CA ALA A 92 -9.84 -2.19 11.51
C ALA A 92 -10.39 -3.28 12.43
N THR A 93 -10.26 -4.55 12.03
CA THR A 93 -10.74 -5.69 12.82
C THR A 93 -9.90 -5.90 14.08
N ALA A 94 -8.58 -5.76 13.97
CA ALA A 94 -7.67 -5.91 15.11
C ALA A 94 -7.86 -4.80 16.16
N LEU A 95 -8.15 -3.58 15.71
CA LEU A 95 -8.41 -2.43 16.59
C LEU A 95 -9.91 -2.23 16.87
N ALA A 96 -10.79 -3.11 16.40
CA ALA A 96 -12.25 -2.96 16.53
C ALA A 96 -12.71 -2.80 17.98
N ALA A 97 -11.98 -3.35 18.95
CA ALA A 97 -12.28 -3.20 20.37
C ALA A 97 -11.90 -1.81 20.95
N PHE A 98 -11.10 -1.03 20.23
CA PHE A 98 -10.56 0.28 20.63
C PHE A 98 -11.08 1.45 19.76
N LEU A 99 -11.81 1.14 18.69
CA LEU A 99 -12.44 2.09 17.75
C LEU A 99 -13.83 2.48 18.23
#